data_AF-A0A7C3FWH8-F1
#
_entry.id   AF-A0A7C3FWH8-F1
#
_cell.length_a   1.000
_cell.length_b   1.000
_cell.length_c   1.000
_cell.angle_alpha   90.00
_cell.angle_beta   90.00
_cell.angle_gamma   90.00
#
_symmetry.space_group_name_H-M   'P 1'
#
loop_
_entity.id
_entity.type
_entity.pdbx_description
1 polymer ?
#
loop_
_entity_poly.entity_id
_entity_poly.type
_entity_poly.pdbx_seq_one_letter_code
_entity_poly.pdbx_strand_id
1 'polypeptide(L)' 'VFLDGYELGWTKNGRFSTSVRGGRRWLVILAPGYVPYVEEVVLEPGETLVVQADLRRVRY' A
#
# COMPACT_ATOMS: atom_id res chain seq x y z
N VAL A 1 1.49 1.69 6.13
CA VAL A 1 0.81 1.02 5.01
C VAL A 1 -0.56 0.61 5.50
N PHE A 2 -1.61 1.00 4.79
CA PHE A 2 -2.99 0.76 5.19
C PHE A 2 -3.73 0.04 4.07
N LEU A 3 -4.63 -0.86 4.44
CA LEU A 3 -5.53 -1.55 3.52
C LEU A 3 -6.95 -1.47 4.07
N ASP A 4 -7.87 -0.92 3.28
CA ASP A 4 -9.25 -0.64 3.68
C ASP A 4 -9.37 0.16 4.99
N GLY A 5 -8.41 1.06 5.24
CA GLY A 5 -8.34 1.87 6.46
C GLY A 5 -7.69 1.17 7.66
N TYR A 6 -7.35 -0.12 7.57
CA TYR A 6 -6.63 -0.84 8.62
C TYR A 6 -5.11 -0.74 8.43
N GLU A 7 -4.37 -0.44 9.50
CA GLU A 7 -2.91 -0.40 9.45
C GLU A 7 -2.34 -1.83 9.31
N LEU A 8 -1.59 -2.06 8.23
CA LEU A 8 -0.87 -3.30 8.02
C LEU A 8 0.57 -3.25 8.59
N GLY A 9 1.13 -2.04 8.74
CA GLY A 9 2.44 -1.80 9.32
C GLY A 9 3.33 -0.90 8.46
N TRP A 10 4.64 -1.01 8.67
CA TRP A 10 5.67 -0.10 8.12
C TRP A 10 6.53 -0.80 7.07
N THR A 11 6.95 -0.05 6.05
CA THR A 11 7.95 -0.55 5.10
C THR A 11 9.32 -0.65 5.78
N LYS A 12 10.05 -1.73 5.51
CA LYS A 12 11.45 -1.91 5.90
C LYS A 12 12.30 -1.85 4.63
N ASN A 13 13.22 -0.89 4.56
CA ASN A 13 14.06 -0.65 3.37
C ASN A 13 13.24 -0.53 2.07
N GLY A 14 12.09 0.17 2.14
CA GLY A 14 11.21 0.39 0.99
C GLY A 14 10.32 -0.80 0.61
N ARG A 15 10.36 -1.92 1.34
CA ARG A 15 9.53 -3.10 1.07
C ARG A 15 8.61 -3.42 2.26
N PHE A 16 7.41 -3.90 1.94
CA PHE A 16 6.47 -4.47 2.89
C PHE A 16 5.78 -5.67 2.23
N SER A 17 5.58 -6.75 2.98
CA SER A 17 4.90 -7.95 2.50
C SER A 17 4.05 -8.52 3.62
N THR A 18 2.80 -8.86 3.31
CA THR A 18 1.89 -9.53 4.23
C THR A 18 0.85 -10.31 3.44
N SER A 19 0.19 -11.26 4.11
CA SER A 19 -0.93 -12.01 3.55
C SER A 19 -2.24 -11.33 3.95
N VAL A 20 -3.13 -11.14 2.98
CA VAL A 20 -4.47 -10.59 3.20
C VAL A 20 -5.51 -11.44 2.49
N ARG A 21 -6.77 -11.28 2.87
CA ARG A 21 -7.87 -11.94 2.16
C ARG A 21 -8.02 -11.33 0.77
N GLY A 22 -8.20 -12.19 -0.23
CA GLY A 22 -8.50 -11.78 -1.60
C GLY A 22 -9.75 -10.90 -1.72
N GLY A 23 -9.88 -10.24 -2.86
CA GLY A 23 -10.93 -9.29 -3.20
C GLY A 23 -10.38 -7.92 -3.62
N ARG A 24 -11.30 -7.03 -3.96
CA ARG A 24 -11.03 -5.62 -4.23
C ARG A 24 -10.77 -4.87 -2.91
N ARG A 25 -9.68 -4.10 -2.88
CA ARG A 25 -9.17 -3.43 -1.68
C ARG A 25 -8.63 -2.05 -2.00
N TRP A 26 -8.70 -1.14 -1.04
CA TRP A 26 -8.09 0.17 -1.13
C TRP A 26 -6.75 0.19 -0.39
N LEU A 27 -5.66 0.34 -1.14
CA LEU A 27 -4.31 0.48 -0.61
C LEU A 27 -3.99 1.96 -0.39
N VAL A 28 -3.51 2.30 0.81
CA VAL A 28 -3.02 3.65 1.14
C VAL A 28 -1.61 3.55 1.73
N ILE A 29 -0.67 4.30 1.14
CA ILE A 29 0.71 4.42 1.63
C ILE A 29 0.95 5.86 2.04
N LEU A 30 1.34 6.03 3.31
CA LEU A 30 1.68 7.30 3.92
C LEU A 30 3.17 7.34 4.21
N ALA A 31 3.80 8.47 3.93
CA ALA A 31 5.18 8.75 4.31
C ALA A 31 5.33 10.24 4.65
N PRO A 32 5.99 10.61 5.76
CA PRO A 32 6.20 12.00 6.12
C PRO A 32 6.90 12.80 5.01
N GLY A 33 6.32 13.94 4.62
CA GLY A 33 6.83 14.79 3.54
C GLY A 33 6.45 14.34 2.13
N TYR A 34 5.59 13.32 1.98
CA TYR A 34 5.09 12.83 0.71
C TYR A 34 3.56 12.93 0.64
N VAL A 35 3.04 13.09 -0.58
CA VAL A 35 1.60 13.02 -0.86
C VAL A 35 1.15 11.57 -0.63
N PRO A 36 -0.01 11.33 0.02
CA PRO A 36 -0.58 9.99 0.15
C PRO A 36 -0.70 9.31 -1.21
N TYR A 37 -0.23 8.06 -1.28
CA TYR A 37 -0.47 7.20 -2.43
C TYR A 37 -1.72 6.38 -2.16
N VAL A 38 -2.67 6.40 -3.09
CA VAL A 38 -3.96 5.71 -2.98
C VAL A 38 -4.19 4.93 -4.27
N GLU A 39 -4.48 3.64 -4.16
CA GLU A 39 -4.72 2.76 -5.30
C GLU A 39 -5.79 1.71 -4.94
N GLU A 40 -6.70 1.44 -5.86
CA GLU A 40 -7.58 0.27 -5.78
C GLU A 40 -6.84 -0.94 -6.35
N VAL A 41 -6.67 -1.98 -5.54
CA VAL A 41 -6.01 -3.22 -5.95
C VAL A 41 -7.01 -4.38 -5.94
N VAL A 42 -6.88 -5.28 -6.90
CA VAL A 42 -7.67 -6.51 -6.97
C VAL A 42 -6.74 -7.68 -6.71
N LEU A 43 -6.98 -8.39 -5.62
CA LEU A 43 -6.16 -9.51 -5.18
C LEU A 43 -6.94 -10.82 -5.37
N GLU A 44 -6.56 -11.64 -6.34
CA GLU A 44 -7.17 -12.96 -6.50
C GLU A 44 -6.72 -13.91 -5.37
N PRO A 45 -7.62 -14.75 -4.82
CA PRO A 45 -7.26 -15.69 -3.78
C PRO A 45 -6.13 -16.64 -4.21
N GLY A 46 -5.07 -16.71 -3.41
CA GLY A 46 -3.91 -17.57 -3.67
C GLY A 46 -2.82 -16.93 -4.55
N GLU A 47 -3.06 -15.73 -5.09
CA GLU A 47 -2.06 -14.99 -5.85
C GLU A 47 -1.23 -14.06 -4.97
N THR A 48 -0.06 -13.69 -5.50
CA THR A 48 0.78 -12.63 -4.93
C THR A 48 0.77 -11.44 -5.87
N LEU A 49 0.18 -10.33 -5.43
CA LEU A 49 0.29 -9.06 -6.13
C LEU A 49 1.49 -8.28 -5.63
N VAL A 50 2.29 -7.77 -6.55
CA VAL A 50 3.37 -6.83 -6.26
C VAL A 50 2.92 -5.44 -6.67
N VAL A 51 2.85 -4.53 -5.70
CA VAL A 51 2.53 -3.12 -5.94
C VAL A 51 3.81 -2.29 -5.82
N GLN A 52 4.13 -1.55 -6.87
CA GLN A 52 5.20 -0.56 -6.85
C GLN A 52 4.56 0.83 -6.71
N ALA A 53 4.88 1.51 -5.60
CA ALA A 53 4.33 2.83 -5.32
C ALA A 53 5.41 3.90 -5.40
N ASP A 54 5.30 4.78 -6.39
CA ASP A 54 6.20 5.93 -6.56
C ASP A 54 5.65 7.15 -5.82
N LEU A 55 6.26 7.50 -4.70
CA LEU A 55 5.80 8.59 -3.84
C LEU A 55 6.33 9.95 -4.31
N ARG A 56 5.42 10.91 -4.44
CA ARG A 56 5.76 12.31 -4.76
C ARG A 56 5.93 13.12 -3.48
N ARG A 57 7.05 13.83 -3.35
CA ARG A 57 7.28 14.75 -2.23
C ARG A 57 6.28 15.91 -2.27
N VAL A 58 5.78 16.31 -1.10
CA VAL A 58 5.03 17.56 -0.94
C VAL A 58 6.01 18.70 -1.15
N ARG A 59 5.71 19.58 -2.10
CA ARG A 59 6.43 20.85 -2.28
C ARG A 59 5.61 21.94 -1.60
N TYR A 60 6.26 22.71 -0.73
CA TYR A 60 5.73 23.93 -0.13
C TYR A 60 6.25 25.14 -0.90
#